data_AF-A0A075W2Q2-F1
#
_entry.id   AF-A0A075W2Q2-F1
#
_cell.length_a   1.000
_cell.length_b   1.000
_cell.length_c   1.000
_cell.angle_alpha   90.00
_cell.angle_beta   90.00
_cell.angle_gamma   90.00
#
_symmetry.space_group_name_H-M   'P 1'
#
loop_
_entity.id
_entity.type
_entity.pdbx_description
1 polymer ?
#
loop_
_entity_poly.entity_id
_entity_poly.type
_entity_poly.pdbx_seq_one_letter_code
_entity_poly.pdbx_strand_id
1 'polypeptide(L)'
;MKDIINKTLESYDFKGKYLDIEAINKLEIYFKSANLRIDLIKFINEQSVLILKETSAELFEEYIELLRPGGNAYTTRRYAACIRDLDYYLRYATYSMLADDPSVLDERVLNGLKETYNSLGVPIAPTIRALNIMKKIVQKQVSQEAQNIVNLPFDHMINSLSY
;
A
#
# COMPACT_ATOMS: atom_id res chain seq x y z
N MET A 1 -5.12 -6.06 -12.29
CA MET A 1 -3.70 -5.70 -12.06
C MET A 1 -3.12 -5.22 -13.37
N LYS A 2 -2.98 -3.90 -13.50
CA LYS A 2 -2.43 -3.26 -14.69
C LYS A 2 -0.99 -2.87 -14.41
N ASP A 3 -0.05 -3.81 -14.62
CA ASP A 3 1.37 -3.49 -14.58
C ASP A 3 1.81 -2.80 -15.88
N ILE A 4 3.06 -2.32 -15.91
CA ILE A 4 3.60 -1.63 -17.09
C ILE A 4 3.59 -2.52 -18.33
N ILE A 5 3.72 -3.84 -18.16
CA ILE A 5 3.80 -4.83 -19.24
C ILE A 5 2.42 -4.91 -19.91
N ASN A 6 1.38 -5.19 -19.14
CA ASN A 6 0.01 -5.25 -19.61
C ASN A 6 -0.43 -3.92 -20.24
N LYS A 7 -0.14 -2.79 -19.60
CA LYS A 7 -0.46 -1.45 -20.15
C LYS A 7 0.22 -1.19 -21.50
N THR A 8 1.45 -1.68 -21.67
CA THR A 8 2.18 -1.52 -22.93
C THR A 8 1.62 -2.44 -23.99
N LEU A 9 1.32 -3.70 -23.67
CA LEU A 9 0.68 -4.64 -24.59
C LEU A 9 -0.71 -4.15 -25.03
N GLU A 10 -1.58 -3.77 -24.08
CA GLU A 10 -2.92 -3.24 -24.36
C GLU A 10 -2.88 -2.02 -25.28
N SER A 11 -1.93 -1.10 -25.06
CA SER A 11 -1.80 0.08 -25.93
C SER A 11 -1.41 -0.26 -27.36
N TYR A 12 -0.65 -1.33 -27.58
CA TYR A 12 -0.19 -1.73 -28.92
C TYR A 12 -1.21 -2.62 -29.63
N ASP A 13 -1.88 -3.49 -28.87
CA ASP A 13 -3.03 -4.26 -29.33
C ASP A 13 -4.15 -3.34 -29.82
N PHE A 14 -4.50 -2.32 -29.04
CA PHE A 14 -5.49 -1.30 -29.45
C PHE A 14 -5.09 -0.56 -30.74
N LYS A 15 -3.79 -0.37 -30.98
CA LYS A 15 -3.27 0.26 -32.20
C LYS A 15 -3.15 -0.72 -33.37
N GLY A 16 -3.32 -2.03 -33.14
CA GLY A 16 -3.06 -3.08 -34.12
C GLY A 16 -1.60 -3.13 -34.57
N LYS A 17 -0.65 -2.77 -33.69
CA LYS A 17 0.78 -2.69 -33.99
C LYS A 17 1.58 -3.72 -33.19
N TYR A 18 2.62 -4.28 -33.81
CA TYR A 18 3.66 -5.01 -33.09
C TYR A 18 4.47 -4.06 -32.21
N LEU A 19 5.11 -4.61 -31.17
CA LEU A 19 6.01 -3.87 -30.29
C LEU A 19 7.19 -3.29 -31.08
N ASP A 20 7.40 -1.99 -30.92
CA ASP A 20 8.50 -1.25 -31.54
C ASP A 20 9.61 -0.95 -30.51
N ILE A 21 10.60 -0.17 -30.93
CA ILE A 21 11.74 0.23 -30.10
C ILE A 21 11.29 1.03 -28.87
N GLU A 22 10.22 1.83 -28.99
CA GLU A 22 9.70 2.61 -27.86
C GLU A 22 9.13 1.71 -26.77
N ALA A 23 8.35 0.70 -27.15
CA ALA A 23 7.83 -0.30 -26.21
C ALA A 23 8.95 -1.07 -25.53
N ILE A 24 9.97 -1.50 -26.29
CA ILE A 24 11.12 -2.25 -25.74
C ILE A 24 11.89 -1.38 -24.75
N ASN A 25 12.19 -0.12 -25.10
CA ASN A 25 12.89 0.81 -24.21
C ASN A 25 12.13 1.04 -22.91
N LYS A 26 10.81 1.16 -22.97
CA LYS A 26 9.94 1.32 -21.79
C LYS A 26 10.03 0.11 -20.86
N LEU A 27 10.00 -1.10 -21.42
CA LEU A 27 10.17 -2.33 -20.65
C LEU A 27 11.58 -2.43 -20.06
N GLU A 28 12.61 -2.04 -20.80
CA GLU A 28 13.99 -2.06 -20.31
C GLU A 28 14.17 -1.15 -19.09
N ILE A 29 13.59 0.06 -19.10
CA ILE A 29 13.60 0.99 -17.95
C ILE A 29 12.91 0.36 -16.74
N TYR A 30 11.78 -0.31 -16.94
CA TYR A 30 11.04 -0.97 -15.87
C TYR A 30 11.83 -2.12 -15.23
N PHE A 31 12.53 -2.93 -16.04
CA PHE A 31 13.34 -4.03 -15.55
C PHE A 31 14.65 -3.57 -14.89
N LYS A 32 15.22 -2.43 -15.31
CA LYS A 32 16.41 -1.85 -14.67
C LYS A 32 16.20 -1.55 -13.18
N SER A 33 15.00 -1.13 -12.79
CA SER A 33 14.64 -0.83 -11.40
C SER A 33 14.11 -2.06 -10.62
N ALA A 34 13.94 -3.22 -11.26
CA ALA A 34 13.31 -4.39 -10.66
C ALA A 34 14.09 -4.97 -9.46
N ASN A 35 15.43 -5.05 -9.54
CA ASN A 35 16.24 -5.60 -8.45
C ASN A 35 16.07 -4.78 -7.16
N LEU A 36 16.09 -3.45 -7.28
CA LEU A 36 15.88 -2.55 -6.14
C LEU A 36 14.49 -2.76 -5.52
N ARG A 37 13.43 -2.90 -6.34
CA ARG A 37 12.07 -3.18 -5.85
C ARG A 37 11.99 -4.53 -5.14
N ILE A 38 12.60 -5.57 -5.70
CA ILE A 38 12.60 -6.92 -5.13
C ILE A 38 13.30 -6.94 -3.77
N ASP A 39 14.49 -6.33 -3.66
CA ASP A 39 15.26 -6.33 -2.42
C ASP A 39 14.58 -5.49 -1.33
N LEU A 40 13.98 -4.36 -1.70
CA LEU A 40 13.12 -3.57 -0.82
C LEU A 40 11.96 -4.40 -0.26
N ILE A 41 11.27 -5.16 -1.10
CA ILE A 41 10.11 -5.96 -0.69
C ILE A 41 10.53 -7.11 0.22
N LYS A 42 11.66 -7.78 -0.06
CA LYS A 42 12.20 -8.80 0.84
C LYS A 42 12.44 -8.22 2.23
N PHE A 43 13.08 -7.06 2.30
CA PHE A 43 13.32 -6.36 3.55
C PHE A 43 12.03 -6.01 4.30
N ILE A 44 11.03 -5.44 3.62
CA ILE A 44 9.73 -5.10 4.24
C ILE A 44 9.02 -6.35 4.75
N ASN A 45 9.06 -7.46 4.00
CA ASN A 45 8.44 -8.71 4.42
C ASN A 45 9.11 -9.30 5.67
N GLU A 46 10.45 -9.28 5.73
CA GLU A 46 11.22 -9.71 6.90
C GLU A 46 10.92 -8.86 8.14
N GLN A 47 10.70 -7.55 7.96
CA GLN A 47 10.41 -6.61 9.06
C GLN A 47 8.90 -6.37 9.30
N SER A 48 8.01 -7.05 8.58
CA SER A 48 6.56 -6.79 8.58
C SER A 48 5.95 -6.77 9.99
N VAL A 49 6.28 -7.76 10.82
CA VAL A 49 5.79 -7.85 12.20
C VAL A 49 6.23 -6.65 13.04
N LEU A 50 7.47 -6.19 12.88
CA LEU A 50 8.00 -5.04 13.60
C LEU A 50 7.31 -3.75 13.15
N ILE A 51 7.18 -3.56 11.83
CA ILE A 51 6.52 -2.39 11.22
C ILE A 51 5.07 -2.29 11.73
N LEU A 52 4.33 -3.40 11.74
CA LEU A 52 2.94 -3.44 12.21
C LEU A 52 2.84 -3.16 13.71
N LYS A 53 3.76 -3.71 14.52
CA LYS A 53 3.81 -3.48 15.96
C LYS A 53 4.04 -2.00 16.26
N GLU A 54 5.06 -1.39 15.68
CA GLU A 54 5.38 0.03 15.85
C GLU A 54 4.24 0.93 15.35
N THR A 55 3.67 0.62 14.18
CA THR A 55 2.53 1.37 13.62
C THR A 55 1.34 1.34 14.56
N SER A 56 0.98 0.16 15.09
CA SER A 56 -0.15 0.03 16.00
C SER A 56 0.07 0.74 17.33
N ALA A 57 1.29 0.68 17.86
CA ALA A 57 1.63 1.37 19.11
C ALA A 57 1.45 2.89 18.96
N GLU A 58 2.07 3.50 17.94
CA GLU A 58 1.96 4.95 17.70
C GLU A 58 0.51 5.35 17.37
N LEU A 59 -0.25 4.54 16.64
CA LEU A 59 -1.66 4.81 16.35
C LEU A 59 -2.51 4.85 17.62
N PHE A 60 -2.36 3.87 18.51
CA PHE A 60 -3.19 3.77 19.71
C PHE A 60 -2.75 4.74 20.82
N GLU A 61 -1.53 5.24 20.78
CA GLU A 61 -1.11 6.38 21.60
C GLU A 61 -1.81 7.68 21.18
N GLU A 62 -2.02 7.89 19.89
CA GLU A 62 -2.72 9.06 19.37
C GLU A 62 -4.26 8.94 19.47
N TYR A 63 -4.81 7.75 19.24
CA TYR A 63 -6.26 7.48 19.17
C TYR A 63 -6.69 6.51 20.28
N ILE A 64 -6.45 6.89 21.54
CA ILE A 64 -6.75 6.06 22.73
C ILE A 64 -8.25 5.71 22.80
N GLU A 65 -9.14 6.55 22.28
CA GLU A 65 -10.58 6.32 22.21
C GLU A 65 -10.97 5.05 21.44
N LEU A 66 -10.13 4.58 20.51
CA LEU A 66 -10.38 3.31 19.81
C LEU A 66 -10.33 2.10 20.75
N LEU A 67 -9.54 2.21 21.83
CA LEU A 67 -9.36 1.17 22.84
C LEU A 67 -10.31 1.31 24.03
N ARG A 68 -11.09 2.40 24.13
CA ARG A 68 -12.07 2.58 25.22
C ARG A 68 -13.32 1.74 24.97
N PRO A 69 -14.12 1.41 26.02
CA PRO A 69 -15.39 0.71 25.83
C PRO A 69 -16.27 1.36 24.76
N GLY A 70 -16.71 0.57 23.78
CA GLY A 70 -17.46 1.06 22.61
C GLY A 70 -16.60 1.44 21.40
N GLY A 71 -15.28 1.59 21.57
CA GLY A 71 -14.33 1.86 20.50
C GLY A 71 -14.17 0.73 19.49
N ASN A 72 -13.67 1.07 18.30
CA ASN A 72 -13.52 0.14 17.18
C ASN A 72 -12.34 -0.83 17.32
N ALA A 73 -11.52 -0.71 18.37
CA ALA A 73 -10.44 -1.64 18.70
C ALA A 73 -10.53 -2.16 20.16
N TYR A 74 -11.64 -1.91 20.87
CA TYR A 74 -11.76 -2.24 22.32
C TYR A 74 -11.61 -3.73 22.64
N THR A 75 -12.37 -4.58 21.96
CA THR A 75 -12.33 -6.03 22.21
C THR A 75 -11.14 -6.67 21.50
N THR A 76 -10.58 -7.75 22.04
CA THR A 76 -9.51 -8.54 21.42
C THR A 76 -9.79 -8.91 19.97
N ARG A 77 -11.04 -9.30 19.65
CA ARG A 77 -11.47 -9.61 18.27
C ARG A 77 -11.37 -8.41 17.33
N ARG A 78 -11.82 -7.23 17.78
CA ARG A 78 -11.78 -5.98 16.99
C ARG A 78 -10.36 -5.45 16.84
N TYR A 79 -9.57 -5.52 17.91
CA TYR A 79 -8.14 -5.21 17.88
C TYR A 79 -7.41 -6.08 16.83
N ALA A 80 -7.61 -7.40 16.88
CA ALA A 80 -7.01 -8.32 15.92
C ALA A 80 -7.47 -8.05 14.47
N ALA A 81 -8.72 -7.66 14.27
CA ALA A 81 -9.20 -7.25 12.95
C ALA A 81 -8.51 -5.97 12.44
N CYS A 82 -8.30 -4.97 13.31
CA CYS A 82 -7.57 -3.76 12.96
C CYS A 82 -6.12 -4.05 12.56
N ILE A 83 -5.38 -4.84 13.35
CA ILE A 83 -4.00 -5.23 13.00
C ILE A 83 -3.95 -6.02 11.69
N ARG A 84 -4.92 -6.91 11.46
CA ARG A 84 -5.05 -7.63 10.20
C ARG A 84 -5.27 -6.67 9.03
N ASP A 85 -6.10 -5.65 9.17
CA ASP A 85 -6.31 -4.67 8.11
C ASP A 85 -5.01 -3.88 7.83
N LEU A 86 -4.22 -3.53 8.85
CA LEU A 86 -2.88 -2.95 8.68
C LEU A 86 -1.92 -3.87 7.90
N ASP A 87 -1.91 -5.16 8.20
CA ASP A 87 -1.14 -6.16 7.44
C ASP A 87 -1.59 -6.23 5.98
N TYR A 88 -2.91 -6.18 5.73
CA TYR A 88 -3.46 -6.11 4.37
C TYR A 88 -2.97 -4.88 3.61
N TYR A 89 -2.96 -3.70 4.23
CA TYR A 89 -2.43 -2.49 3.60
C TYR A 89 -0.95 -2.62 3.26
N LEU A 90 -0.12 -3.10 4.20
CA LEU A 90 1.31 -3.28 3.97
C LEU A 90 1.57 -4.28 2.84
N ARG A 91 0.85 -5.41 2.84
CA ARG A 91 0.99 -6.47 1.84
C ARG A 91 0.60 -5.99 0.43
N TYR A 92 -0.51 -5.29 0.28
CA TYR A 92 -0.90 -4.78 -1.03
C TYR A 92 -0.03 -3.59 -1.46
N ALA A 93 0.53 -2.82 -0.51
CA ALA A 93 1.57 -1.84 -0.81
C ALA A 93 2.80 -2.52 -1.41
N THR A 94 3.29 -3.64 -0.87
CA THR A 94 4.44 -4.36 -1.48
C THR A 94 4.14 -4.93 -2.86
N TYR A 95 2.89 -5.34 -3.13
CA TYR A 95 2.48 -5.74 -4.49
C TYR A 95 2.51 -4.56 -5.47
N SER A 96 2.04 -3.40 -5.03
CA SER A 96 2.13 -2.18 -5.81
C SER A 96 3.58 -1.75 -6.06
N MET A 97 4.44 -1.83 -5.03
CA MET A 97 5.88 -1.60 -5.16
C MET A 97 6.51 -2.55 -6.17
N LEU A 98 6.11 -3.83 -6.20
CA LEU A 98 6.70 -4.80 -7.14
C LEU A 98 6.37 -4.44 -8.59
N ALA A 99 5.09 -4.14 -8.82
CA ALA A 99 4.53 -3.80 -10.12
C ALA A 99 4.86 -2.38 -10.59
N ASP A 100 5.44 -1.56 -9.71
CA ASP A 100 5.66 -0.12 -9.92
C ASP A 100 4.38 0.61 -10.35
N ASP A 101 3.25 0.18 -9.80
CA ASP A 101 1.91 0.63 -10.21
C ASP A 101 0.91 0.53 -9.05
N PRO A 102 0.10 1.57 -8.77
CA PRO A 102 -0.85 1.56 -7.67
C PRO A 102 -2.20 0.89 -8.00
N SER A 103 -2.47 0.51 -9.25
CA SER A 103 -3.79 0.00 -9.67
C SER A 103 -4.26 -1.25 -8.93
N VAL A 104 -3.33 -2.06 -8.41
CA VAL A 104 -3.69 -3.22 -7.58
C VAL A 104 -4.38 -2.79 -6.28
N LEU A 105 -4.05 -1.61 -5.76
CA LEU A 105 -4.67 -1.02 -4.58
C LEU A 105 -6.11 -0.62 -4.87
N ASP A 106 -6.38 -0.03 -6.03
CA ASP A 106 -7.75 0.31 -6.44
C ASP A 106 -8.63 -0.93 -6.47
N GLU A 107 -8.19 -1.93 -7.23
CA GLU A 107 -8.98 -3.15 -7.46
C GLU A 107 -9.19 -3.99 -6.20
N ARG A 108 -8.21 -4.05 -5.29
CA ARG A 108 -8.19 -5.03 -4.19
C ARG A 108 -8.36 -4.44 -2.80
N VAL A 109 -8.14 -3.13 -2.64
CA VAL A 109 -8.11 -2.48 -1.33
C VAL A 109 -9.10 -1.32 -1.27
N LEU A 110 -9.08 -0.41 -2.24
CA LEU A 110 -9.75 0.89 -2.11
C LEU A 110 -11.19 0.89 -2.63
N ASN A 111 -11.47 0.17 -3.72
CA ASN A 111 -12.82 0.09 -4.28
C ASN A 111 -13.82 -0.49 -3.27
N GLY A 112 -14.80 0.32 -2.87
CA GLY A 112 -15.83 -0.08 -1.90
C GLY A 112 -15.41 0.01 -0.43
N LEU A 113 -14.18 0.42 -0.14
CA LEU A 113 -13.65 0.42 1.24
C LEU A 113 -14.37 1.45 2.12
N LYS A 114 -14.64 2.65 1.59
CA LYS A 114 -15.32 3.72 2.34
C LYS A 114 -16.74 3.33 2.68
N GLU A 115 -17.47 2.77 1.73
CA GLU A 115 -18.82 2.28 1.90
C GLU A 115 -18.86 1.16 2.93
N THR A 116 -17.87 0.26 2.89
CA THR A 116 -17.72 -0.82 3.86
C THR A 116 -17.46 -0.28 5.26
N TYR A 117 -16.51 0.65 5.40
CA TYR A 117 -16.16 1.24 6.69
C TYR A 117 -17.32 2.07 7.28
N ASN A 118 -18.01 2.85 6.44
CA ASN A 118 -19.22 3.59 6.83
C ASN A 118 -20.32 2.63 7.32
N SER A 119 -20.55 1.53 6.61
CA SER A 119 -21.57 0.52 6.99
C SER A 119 -21.22 -0.19 8.31
N LEU A 120 -19.93 -0.36 8.60
CA LEU A 120 -19.44 -0.98 9.84
C LEU A 120 -19.26 0.02 10.99
N GLY A 121 -19.46 1.33 10.76
CA GLY A 121 -19.21 2.38 11.75
C GLY A 121 -17.72 2.57 12.09
N VAL A 122 -16.83 2.22 11.16
CA VAL A 122 -15.37 2.38 11.32
C VAL A 122 -14.96 3.76 10.78
N PRO A 123 -14.36 4.65 11.59
CA PRO A 123 -13.90 5.94 11.13
C PRO A 123 -12.69 5.77 10.21
N ILE A 124 -12.66 6.51 9.11
CA ILE A 124 -11.57 6.45 8.12
C ILE A 124 -10.32 7.22 8.60
N ALA A 125 -10.48 8.25 9.44
CA ALA A 125 -9.38 9.12 9.85
C ALA A 125 -8.24 8.37 10.57
N PRO A 126 -8.50 7.46 11.53
CA PRO A 126 -7.45 6.63 12.12
C PRO A 126 -6.74 5.72 11.11
N THR A 127 -7.44 5.22 10.09
CA THR A 127 -6.83 4.42 9.02
C THR A 127 -5.85 5.25 8.21
N ILE A 128 -6.24 6.46 7.79
CA ILE A 128 -5.33 7.39 7.09
C ILE A 128 -4.11 7.71 7.95
N ARG A 129 -4.32 7.93 9.26
CA ARG A 129 -3.20 8.17 10.17
C ARG A 129 -2.27 6.96 10.27
N ALA A 130 -2.82 5.75 10.41
CA ALA A 130 -2.04 4.53 10.48
C ALA A 130 -1.18 4.33 9.21
N LEU A 131 -1.73 4.62 8.02
CA LEU A 131 -0.97 4.58 6.76
C LEU A 131 0.19 5.60 6.75
N ASN A 132 -0.03 6.81 7.28
CA ASN A 132 1.04 7.82 7.39
C ASN A 132 2.15 7.39 8.35
N ILE A 133 1.78 6.82 9.51
CA ILE A 133 2.72 6.29 10.49
C ILE A 133 3.53 5.14 9.86
N MET A 134 2.85 4.18 9.25
CA MET A 134 3.46 3.02 8.60
C MET A 134 4.44 3.45 7.51
N LYS A 135 4.03 4.41 6.65
CA LYS A 135 4.91 5.01 5.63
C LYS A 135 6.20 5.56 6.27
N LYS A 136 6.08 6.35 7.34
CA LYS A 136 7.25 6.94 8.03
C LYS A 136 8.17 5.89 8.64
N ILE A 137 7.61 4.84 9.24
CA ILE A 137 8.41 3.74 9.82
C ILE A 137 9.21 3.04 8.72
N VAL A 138 8.56 2.69 7.60
CA VAL A 138 9.25 2.07 6.46
C VAL A 138 10.32 3.00 5.89
N GLN A 139 10.02 4.29 5.70
CA GLN A 139 10.98 5.28 5.19
C GLN A 139 12.25 5.40 6.05
N LYS A 140 12.15 5.29 7.37
CA LYS A 140 13.30 5.34 8.29
C LYS A 140 14.25 4.16 8.12
N GLN A 141 13.77 3.04 7.57
CA GLN A 141 14.50 1.79 7.46
C GLN A 141 15.10 1.56 6.07
N VAL A 142 14.79 2.41 5.09
CA VAL A 142 15.19 2.22 3.68
C VAL A 142 16.06 3.37 3.19
N SER A 143 16.83 3.13 2.11
CA SER A 143 17.65 4.15 1.48
C SER A 143 16.82 5.27 0.83
N GLN A 144 17.43 6.44 0.66
CA GLN A 144 16.78 7.60 0.05
C GLN A 144 16.26 7.31 -1.37
N GLU A 145 16.98 6.47 -2.13
CA GLU A 145 16.60 6.05 -3.48
C GLU A 145 15.32 5.20 -3.48
N ALA A 146 15.13 4.35 -2.47
CA ALA A 146 13.97 3.48 -2.34
C ALA A 146 12.73 4.21 -1.78
N GLN A 147 12.90 5.39 -1.17
CA GLN A 147 11.78 6.13 -0.59
C GLN A 147 10.71 6.50 -1.62
N ASN A 148 11.09 6.82 -2.86
CA ASN A 148 10.12 7.15 -3.91
C ASN A 148 9.18 5.97 -4.20
N ILE A 149 9.72 4.75 -4.18
CA ILE A 149 8.98 3.51 -4.42
C ILE A 149 8.07 3.21 -3.24
N VAL A 150 8.53 3.47 -2.02
CA VAL A 150 7.70 3.35 -0.81
C VAL A 150 6.57 4.38 -0.82
N ASN A 151 6.85 5.62 -1.24
CA ASN A 151 5.89 6.72 -1.20
C ASN A 151 4.67 6.46 -2.08
N LEU A 152 4.90 5.97 -3.29
CA LEU A 152 3.88 5.78 -4.31
C LEU A 152 2.62 5.04 -3.80
N PRO A 153 2.71 3.81 -3.24
CA PRO A 153 1.52 3.10 -2.77
C PRO A 153 0.87 3.75 -1.54
N PHE A 154 1.67 4.24 -0.59
CA PHE A 154 1.12 4.84 0.63
C PHE A 154 0.40 6.16 0.32
N ASP A 155 1.00 7.03 -0.48
CA ASP A 155 0.39 8.30 -0.90
C ASP A 155 -0.87 8.06 -1.72
N HIS A 156 -0.85 7.03 -2.57
CA HIS A 156 -2.04 6.66 -3.33
C HIS A 156 -3.21 6.23 -2.42
N MET A 157 -2.97 5.36 -1.43
CA MET A 157 -4.00 4.95 -0.47
C MET A 157 -4.50 6.12 0.37
N ILE A 158 -3.59 6.96 0.88
CA ILE A 158 -3.91 8.14 1.71
C ILE A 158 -4.78 9.12 0.94
N ASN A 159 -4.38 9.47 -0.30
CA ASN A 159 -5.13 10.39 -1.14
C ASN A 159 -6.51 9.82 -1.46
N SER A 160 -6.59 8.55 -1.87
CA SER A 160 -7.85 7.89 -2.19
C SER A 160 -8.81 7.86 -1.00
N LEU A 161 -8.30 7.67 0.21
CA LEU A 161 -9.12 7.66 1.42
C LEU A 161 -9.54 9.05 1.90
N SER A 162 -8.84 10.11 1.50
CA SER A 162 -9.09 11.49 1.93
C SER A 162 -10.24 12.18 1.18
N TYR A 163 -10.58 11.73 -0.04
CA TYR A 163 -11.62 12.34 -0.90
C TYR A 163 -13.02 11.72 -0.81
#